data_AF-A0A1Y4FRK0-F1
#
_entry.id   AF-A0A1Y4FRK0-F1
#
_cell.length_a   1.000
_cell.length_b   1.000
_cell.length_c   1.000
_cell.angle_alpha   90.00
_cell.angle_beta   90.00
_cell.angle_gamma   90.00
#
_symmetry.space_group_name_H-M   'P 1'
#
loop_
_entity.id
_entity.type
_entity.pdbx_description
1 polymer ?
#
loop_
_entity_poly.entity_id
_entity_poly.type
_entity_poly.pdbx_seq_one_letter_code
_entity_poly.pdbx_strand_id
1 'polypeptide(L)'
;MQKKASSLAWIAPIAYVASLDSFAIVAVMLAIADDGFYDAADTLMNVLWRLSVGFFFASVVTSIWLAVRGGAARRATLRRAALLTKLGLIPFFAFGALVMAALMMFSLFPALAFIGWIGLPVAGAIGWLAMVGGSPWVIAYAARLQSDGLISAGECALHIISQMLFFIDVADAIILFVRGRRLERRAQSPAPPALTPAGGPAPEDASAS
;
A
#
# COMPACT_ATOMS: atom_id res chain seq x y z
N MET A 1 14.88 24.58 3.40
CA MET A 1 14.32 23.95 4.61
C MET A 1 13.31 22.88 4.24
N GLN A 2 13.61 21.58 4.45
CA GLN A 2 12.63 20.51 4.23
C GLN A 2 11.56 20.56 5.33
N LYS A 3 10.33 20.98 5.01
CA LYS A 3 9.20 20.83 5.93
C LYS A 3 8.96 19.34 6.15
N LYS A 4 9.19 18.87 7.38
CA LYS A 4 8.87 17.51 7.84
C LYS A 4 7.41 17.20 7.46
N ALA A 5 7.15 16.02 6.90
CA ALA A 5 5.77 15.60 6.65
C ALA A 5 5.01 15.62 7.99
N SER A 6 3.79 16.16 7.98
CA SER A 6 2.96 16.26 9.19
C SER A 6 2.74 14.87 9.78
N SER A 7 2.88 14.73 11.09
CA SER A 7 2.61 13.50 11.84
C SER A 7 1.20 12.95 11.57
N LEU A 8 0.25 13.83 11.23
CA LEU A 8 -1.13 13.45 10.87
C LEU A 8 -1.21 12.54 9.63
N ALA A 9 -0.25 12.61 8.72
CA ALA A 9 -0.26 11.79 7.50
C ALA A 9 -0.18 10.28 7.77
N TRP A 10 0.23 9.89 8.98
CA TRP A 10 0.33 8.50 9.42
C TRP A 10 -0.94 7.96 10.07
N ILE A 11 -1.86 8.83 10.49
CA ILE A 11 -3.07 8.41 11.19
C ILE A 11 -3.94 7.59 10.24
N ALA A 12 -4.20 8.09 9.03
CA ALA A 12 -5.06 7.41 8.06
C ALA A 12 -4.62 5.96 7.71
N PRO A 13 -3.35 5.70 7.30
CA PRO A 13 -2.95 4.35 6.92
C PRO A 13 -2.89 3.40 8.13
N ILE A 14 -2.47 3.88 9.30
CA ILE A 14 -2.39 3.05 10.51
C ILE A 14 -3.81 2.71 11.01
N ALA A 15 -4.68 3.71 11.09
CA ALA A 15 -6.05 3.52 11.57
C ALA A 15 -6.85 2.59 10.64
N TYR A 16 -6.63 2.68 9.33
CA TYR A 16 -7.24 1.77 8.35
C TYR A 16 -6.83 0.31 8.54
N VAL A 17 -5.52 0.05 8.70
CA VAL A 17 -5.02 -1.31 8.98
C VAL A 17 -5.55 -1.80 10.32
N ALA A 18 -5.40 -0.98 11.37
CA ALA A 18 -5.80 -1.35 12.71
C ALA A 18 -7.31 -1.64 12.81
N SER A 19 -8.16 -0.89 12.10
CA SER A 19 -9.61 -1.13 12.14
C SER A 19 -10.00 -2.46 11.49
N LEU A 20 -9.37 -2.82 10.36
CA LEU A 20 -9.62 -4.09 9.66
C LEU A 20 -9.05 -5.29 10.41
N ASP A 21 -7.83 -5.20 10.93
CA ASP A 21 -7.25 -6.27 11.74
C ASP A 21 -8.02 -6.45 13.05
N SER A 22 -8.45 -5.36 13.69
CA SER A 22 -9.30 -5.45 14.90
C SER A 22 -10.63 -6.11 14.58
N PHE A 23 -11.22 -5.83 13.41
CA PHE A 23 -12.45 -6.50 12.97
C PHE A 23 -12.24 -8.01 12.84
N ALA A 24 -11.13 -8.45 12.24
CA ALA A 24 -10.78 -9.87 12.14
C ALA A 24 -10.57 -10.51 13.53
N ILE A 25 -9.88 -9.82 14.44
CA ILE A 25 -9.67 -10.30 15.82
C ILE A 25 -11.00 -10.46 16.56
N VAL A 26 -11.89 -9.48 16.48
CA VAL A 26 -13.20 -9.56 17.14
C VAL A 26 -14.05 -10.69 16.55
N ALA A 27 -13.99 -10.91 15.23
CA ALA A 27 -14.66 -12.03 14.59
C ALA A 27 -14.12 -13.40 15.09
N VAL A 28 -12.81 -13.52 15.29
CA VAL A 28 -12.20 -14.72 15.91
C VAL A 28 -12.66 -14.88 17.35
N MET A 29 -12.67 -13.80 18.14
CA MET A 29 -13.13 -13.83 19.53
C MET A 29 -14.60 -14.28 19.62
N LEU A 30 -15.45 -13.78 18.73
CA LEU A 30 -16.85 -14.19 18.66
C LEU A 30 -17.02 -15.68 18.38
N ALA A 31 -16.15 -16.25 17.55
CA ALA A 31 -16.20 -17.68 17.23
C ALA A 31 -15.83 -18.59 18.41
N ILE A 32 -15.21 -18.07 19.47
CA ILE A 32 -14.74 -18.84 20.64
C ILE A 32 -15.36 -18.38 21.97
N ALA A 33 -16.16 -17.31 21.97
CA ALA A 33 -16.69 -16.72 23.18
C ALA A 33 -18.04 -17.32 23.59
N ASP A 34 -18.31 -17.29 24.90
CA ASP A 34 -19.59 -17.69 25.49
C ASP A 34 -20.69 -16.65 25.24
N ASP A 35 -21.95 -17.06 25.44
CA ASP A 35 -23.18 -16.29 25.15
C ASP A 35 -23.21 -14.86 25.72
N GLY A 36 -22.48 -14.59 26.82
CA GLY A 36 -22.39 -13.27 27.43
C GLY A 36 -21.58 -12.22 26.65
N PHE A 37 -20.82 -12.60 25.63
CA PHE A 37 -19.94 -11.69 24.87
C PHE A 37 -20.55 -11.19 23.56
N TYR A 38 -21.64 -11.81 23.08
CA TYR A 38 -22.19 -11.56 21.74
C TYR A 38 -22.64 -10.12 21.53
N ASP A 39 -23.39 -9.53 22.46
CA ASP A 39 -23.92 -8.16 22.31
C ASP A 39 -22.80 -7.12 22.24
N ALA A 40 -21.77 -7.29 23.07
CA ALA A 40 -20.61 -6.41 23.08
C ALA A 40 -19.78 -6.56 21.79
N ALA A 41 -19.58 -7.79 21.33
CA ALA A 41 -18.85 -8.09 20.11
C ALA A 41 -19.58 -7.57 18.86
N ASP A 42 -20.89 -7.78 18.75
CA ASP A 42 -21.71 -7.26 17.64
C ASP A 42 -21.65 -5.73 17.58
N THR A 43 -21.82 -5.07 18.72
CA THR A 43 -21.68 -3.61 18.83
C THR A 43 -20.30 -3.15 18.36
N LEU A 44 -19.24 -3.81 18.82
CA LEU A 44 -17.86 -3.47 18.46
C LEU A 44 -17.60 -3.72 16.96
N MET A 45 -18.05 -4.83 16.40
CA MET A 45 -17.94 -5.13 14.97
C MET A 45 -18.65 -4.07 14.12
N ASN A 46 -19.86 -3.66 14.52
CA ASN A 46 -20.61 -2.61 13.85
C ASN A 46 -19.87 -1.26 13.85
N VAL A 47 -19.26 -0.89 14.98
CA VAL A 47 -18.43 0.32 15.08
C VAL A 47 -17.17 0.19 14.20
N LEU A 48 -16.45 -0.91 14.30
CA LEU A 48 -15.20 -1.15 13.54
C LEU A 48 -15.44 -1.17 12.03
N TRP A 49 -16.56 -1.73 11.56
CA TRP A 49 -16.95 -1.70 10.16
C TRP A 49 -17.14 -0.26 9.67
N ARG A 50 -17.90 0.56 10.42
CA ARG A 50 -18.15 1.98 10.07
C ARG A 50 -16.85 2.80 10.10
N LEU A 51 -15.99 2.57 11.09
CA LEU A 51 -14.68 3.20 11.17
C LEU A 51 -13.78 2.81 9.99
N SER A 52 -13.77 1.54 9.59
CA SER A 52 -12.99 1.06 8.44
C SER A 52 -13.41 1.75 7.15
N VAL A 53 -14.71 1.93 6.94
CA VAL A 53 -15.23 2.72 5.80
C VAL A 53 -14.78 4.19 5.90
N GLY A 54 -14.84 4.80 7.08
CA GLY A 54 -14.32 6.16 7.29
C GLY A 54 -12.83 6.29 6.97
N PHE A 55 -12.01 5.35 7.44
CA PHE A 55 -10.57 5.34 7.23
C PHE A 55 -10.17 4.97 5.79
N PHE A 56 -11.01 4.23 5.07
CA PHE A 56 -10.86 4.05 3.62
C PHE A 56 -10.85 5.40 2.91
N PHE A 57 -11.88 6.23 3.13
CA PHE A 57 -11.96 7.55 2.50
C PHE A 57 -10.85 8.48 3.00
N ALA A 58 -10.52 8.45 4.29
CA ALA A 58 -9.41 9.22 4.83
C ALA A 58 -8.07 8.84 4.19
N SER A 59 -7.85 7.54 3.90
CA SER A 59 -6.65 7.04 3.21
C SER A 59 -6.58 7.57 1.78
N VAL A 60 -7.68 7.52 1.04
CA VAL A 60 -7.77 8.08 -0.33
C VAL A 60 -7.46 9.58 -0.33
N VAL A 61 -8.13 10.36 0.52
CA VAL A 61 -7.94 11.82 0.57
C VAL A 61 -6.52 12.17 0.97
N THR A 62 -5.96 11.50 1.99
CA THR A 62 -4.61 11.79 2.49
C THR A 62 -3.54 11.43 1.47
N SER A 63 -3.67 10.30 0.77
CA SER A 63 -2.69 9.88 -0.24
C SER A 63 -2.67 10.84 -1.44
N ILE A 64 -3.84 11.27 -1.92
CA ILE A 64 -3.98 12.25 -3.00
C ILE A 64 -3.37 13.59 -2.58
N TRP A 65 -3.71 14.07 -1.38
CA TRP A 65 -3.19 15.33 -0.85
C TRP A 65 -1.65 15.35 -0.75
N LEU A 66 -1.04 14.24 -0.34
CA LEU A 66 0.41 14.09 -0.30
C LEU A 66 1.03 14.05 -1.70
N ALA A 67 0.40 13.36 -2.65
CA ALA A 67 0.87 13.25 -4.03
C ALA A 67 0.90 14.62 -4.73
N VAL A 68 -0.18 15.39 -4.60
CA VAL A 68 -0.30 16.73 -5.21
C VAL A 68 0.74 17.69 -4.64
N ARG A 69 0.93 17.73 -3.31
CA ARG A 69 1.85 18.67 -2.67
C ARG A 69 3.33 18.34 -2.88
N GLY A 70 3.65 17.07 -3.11
CA GLY A 70 5.00 16.65 -3.51
C GLY A 70 6.12 16.82 -2.51
N GLY A 71 7.36 16.61 -2.98
CA GLY A 71 8.57 16.78 -2.20
C GLY A 71 9.09 15.50 -1.54
N ALA A 72 10.40 15.46 -1.32
CA ALA A 72 11.12 14.25 -0.90
C ALA A 72 10.58 13.63 0.40
N ALA A 73 10.25 14.45 1.41
CA ALA A 73 9.69 13.96 2.67
C ALA A 73 8.32 13.30 2.48
N ARG A 74 7.44 13.89 1.66
CA ARG A 74 6.09 13.35 1.39
C ARG A 74 6.15 12.10 0.53
N ARG A 75 7.07 12.03 -0.44
CA ARG A 75 7.37 10.79 -1.19
C ARG A 75 7.79 9.65 -0.29
N ALA A 76 8.70 9.93 0.65
CA ALA A 76 9.12 8.93 1.61
C ALA A 76 7.96 8.45 2.50
N THR A 77 7.04 9.34 2.88
CA THR A 77 5.81 8.97 3.59
C THR A 77 4.89 8.11 2.71
N LEU A 78 4.57 8.52 1.49
CA LEU A 78 3.75 7.75 0.56
C LEU A 78 4.28 6.34 0.35
N ARG A 79 5.59 6.22 0.07
CA ARG A 79 6.25 4.92 -0.10
C ARG A 79 6.12 4.04 1.14
N ARG A 80 6.40 4.58 2.33
CA ARG A 80 6.36 3.79 3.57
C ARG A 80 4.93 3.44 3.98
N ALA A 81 3.99 4.36 3.80
CA ALA A 81 2.57 4.13 4.05
C ALA A 81 2.03 3.05 3.11
N ALA A 82 2.41 3.07 1.84
CA ALA A 82 2.06 2.03 0.87
C ALA A 82 2.51 0.63 1.30
N LEU A 83 3.75 0.51 1.79
CA LEU A 83 4.23 -0.76 2.30
C LEU A 83 3.54 -1.16 3.61
N LEU A 84 3.31 -0.20 4.51
CA LEU A 84 2.62 -0.42 5.78
C LEU A 84 1.20 -0.92 5.57
N THR A 85 0.43 -0.32 4.65
CA THR A 85 -0.96 -0.76 4.41
C THR A 85 -1.01 -2.14 3.78
N LYS A 86 -0.11 -2.45 2.83
CA LYS A 86 -0.12 -3.75 2.16
C LYS A 86 0.37 -4.88 3.06
N LEU A 87 1.48 -4.68 3.77
CA LEU A 87 1.98 -5.70 4.70
C LEU A 87 1.15 -5.77 5.97
N GLY A 88 0.61 -4.64 6.42
CA GLY A 88 -0.25 -4.57 7.60
C GLY A 88 -1.54 -5.34 7.44
N LEU A 89 -2.12 -5.40 6.23
CA LEU A 89 -3.37 -6.15 5.98
C LEU A 89 -3.17 -7.66 5.76
N ILE A 90 -1.95 -8.18 5.83
CA ILE A 90 -1.69 -9.63 5.69
C ILE A 90 -2.51 -10.46 6.70
N PRO A 91 -2.58 -10.11 8.00
CA PRO A 91 -3.38 -10.87 8.97
C PRO A 91 -4.87 -10.90 8.60
N PHE A 92 -5.44 -9.74 8.25
CA PHE A 92 -6.82 -9.65 7.74
C PHE A 92 -7.06 -10.58 6.54
N PHE A 93 -6.17 -10.58 5.55
CA PHE A 93 -6.32 -11.44 4.37
C PHE A 93 -6.10 -12.92 4.65
N ALA A 94 -5.18 -13.27 5.55
CA ALA A 94 -4.97 -14.64 5.97
C ALA A 94 -6.22 -15.20 6.69
N PHE A 95 -6.83 -14.40 7.57
CA PHE A 95 -8.10 -14.76 8.20
C PHE A 95 -9.24 -14.86 7.17
N GLY A 96 -9.34 -13.88 6.26
CA GLY A 96 -10.32 -13.92 5.18
C GLY A 96 -10.19 -15.16 4.29
N ALA A 97 -8.97 -15.61 4.01
CA ALA A 97 -8.72 -16.84 3.25
C ALA A 97 -9.23 -18.09 4.01
N LEU A 98 -9.06 -18.14 5.33
CA LEU A 98 -9.63 -19.22 6.17
C LEU A 98 -11.15 -19.22 6.12
N VAL A 99 -11.78 -18.03 6.24
CA VAL A 99 -13.24 -17.88 6.10
C VAL A 99 -13.71 -18.35 4.72
N MET A 100 -13.03 -17.94 3.65
CA MET A 100 -13.35 -18.38 2.29
C MET A 100 -13.23 -19.90 2.13
N ALA A 101 -12.19 -20.53 2.71
CA ALA A 101 -12.04 -21.98 2.69
C ALA A 101 -13.19 -22.69 3.43
N ALA A 102 -13.62 -22.17 4.58
CA ALA A 102 -14.77 -22.68 5.30
C ALA A 102 -16.07 -22.55 4.50
N LEU A 103 -16.31 -21.39 3.88
CA LEU A 103 -17.49 -21.16 3.02
C LEU A 103 -17.49 -22.06 1.77
N MET A 104 -16.31 -22.32 1.21
CA MET A 104 -16.17 -23.27 0.11
C MET A 104 -16.47 -24.70 0.55
N MET A 105 -16.05 -25.08 1.76
CA MET A 105 -16.41 -26.36 2.37
C MET A 105 -17.93 -26.46 2.58
N PHE A 106 -18.58 -25.43 3.14
CA PHE A 106 -20.03 -25.37 3.32
C PHE A 106 -20.80 -25.49 1.99
N SER A 107 -20.25 -24.93 0.92
CA SER A 107 -20.82 -25.01 -0.44
C SER A 107 -20.95 -26.45 -0.97
N LEU A 108 -20.19 -27.40 -0.41
CA LEU A 108 -20.22 -28.81 -0.82
C LEU A 108 -21.26 -29.64 -0.04
N PHE A 109 -21.77 -29.14 1.09
CA PHE A 109 -22.76 -29.83 1.91
C PHE A 109 -24.17 -29.35 1.57
N PRO A 110 -25.11 -30.21 1.12
CA PRO A 110 -26.44 -29.78 0.69
C PRO A 110 -27.21 -28.93 1.70
N ALA A 111 -27.06 -29.21 3.01
CA ALA A 111 -27.72 -28.47 4.08
C ALA A 111 -27.15 -27.05 4.29
N LEU A 112 -25.90 -26.80 3.90
CA LEU A 112 -25.19 -25.53 4.11
C LEU A 112 -24.83 -24.83 2.79
N ALA A 113 -25.14 -25.44 1.64
CA ALA A 113 -24.70 -25.00 0.33
C ALA A 113 -25.09 -23.55 0.03
N PHE A 114 -26.30 -23.15 0.44
CA PHE A 114 -26.79 -21.79 0.27
C PHE A 114 -25.94 -20.74 1.02
N ILE A 115 -25.52 -21.06 2.26
CA ILE A 115 -24.64 -20.19 3.05
C ILE A 115 -23.29 -20.04 2.35
N GLY A 116 -22.73 -21.14 1.86
CA GLY A 116 -21.47 -21.12 1.12
C GLY A 116 -21.56 -20.31 -0.19
N TRP A 117 -22.59 -20.54 -1.01
CA TRP A 117 -22.75 -19.89 -2.31
C TRP A 117 -23.01 -18.40 -2.22
N ILE A 118 -23.73 -17.93 -1.20
CA ILE A 118 -23.92 -16.49 -0.96
C ILE A 118 -22.74 -15.90 -0.22
N GLY A 119 -22.20 -16.62 0.75
CA GLY A 119 -21.08 -16.16 1.57
C GLY A 119 -19.82 -15.92 0.76
N LEU A 120 -19.47 -16.81 -0.18
CA LEU A 120 -18.27 -16.70 -1.02
C LEU A 120 -18.17 -15.38 -1.80
N PRO A 121 -19.18 -14.97 -2.60
CA PRO A 121 -19.11 -13.71 -3.32
C PRO A 121 -19.11 -12.50 -2.37
N VAL A 122 -19.82 -12.56 -1.24
CA VAL A 122 -19.83 -11.48 -0.25
C VAL A 122 -18.45 -11.32 0.41
N ALA A 123 -17.86 -12.41 0.90
CA ALA A 123 -16.53 -12.40 1.50
C ALA A 123 -15.44 -12.01 0.48
N GLY A 124 -15.57 -12.47 -0.78
CA GLY A 124 -14.72 -12.04 -1.88
C GLY A 124 -14.82 -10.54 -2.16
N ALA A 125 -16.03 -9.97 -2.17
CA ALA A 125 -16.24 -8.54 -2.34
C ALA A 125 -15.65 -7.72 -1.18
N ILE A 126 -15.83 -8.17 0.07
CA ILE A 126 -15.24 -7.52 1.25
C ILE A 126 -13.71 -7.54 1.17
N GLY A 127 -13.11 -8.69 0.86
CA GLY A 127 -11.66 -8.82 0.69
C GLY A 127 -11.14 -7.91 -0.42
N TRP A 128 -11.83 -7.86 -1.56
CA TRP A 128 -11.46 -6.98 -2.66
C TRP A 128 -11.58 -5.49 -2.29
N LEU A 129 -12.65 -5.07 -1.62
CA LEU A 129 -12.81 -3.70 -1.14
C LEU A 129 -11.71 -3.31 -0.15
N ALA A 130 -11.35 -4.22 0.77
CA ALA A 130 -10.27 -4.00 1.72
C ALA A 130 -8.91 -3.81 1.00
N MET A 131 -8.64 -4.64 -0.02
CA MET A 131 -7.45 -4.54 -0.88
C MET A 131 -7.42 -3.21 -1.62
N VAL A 132 -8.53 -2.83 -2.26
CA VAL A 132 -8.68 -1.54 -2.95
C VAL A 132 -8.44 -0.38 -1.99
N GLY A 133 -8.86 -0.45 -0.72
CA GLY A 133 -8.60 0.64 0.23
C GLY A 133 -7.15 0.80 0.66
N GLY A 134 -6.33 -0.25 0.53
CA GLY A 134 -4.88 -0.18 0.73
C GLY A 134 -4.10 0.37 -0.49
N SER A 135 -4.70 0.31 -1.68
CA SER A 135 -4.08 0.69 -2.96
C SER A 135 -3.83 2.20 -3.20
N PRO A 136 -4.60 3.16 -2.65
CA PRO A 136 -4.41 4.59 -2.90
C PRO A 136 -3.02 5.09 -2.56
N TRP A 137 -2.36 4.49 -1.56
CA TRP A 137 -1.01 4.86 -1.16
C TRP A 137 0.04 4.46 -2.21
N VAL A 138 -0.10 3.26 -2.79
CA VAL A 138 0.78 2.78 -3.86
C VAL A 138 0.56 3.59 -5.13
N ILE A 139 -0.71 3.80 -5.50
CA ILE A 139 -1.10 4.57 -6.69
C ILE A 139 -0.59 6.01 -6.59
N ALA A 140 -0.81 6.66 -5.45
CA ALA A 140 -0.30 8.02 -5.18
C ALA A 140 1.23 8.08 -5.26
N TYR A 141 1.93 7.05 -4.78
CA TYR A 141 3.39 6.98 -4.88
C TYR A 141 3.87 6.78 -6.33
N ALA A 142 3.24 5.88 -7.09
CA ALA A 142 3.55 5.65 -8.50
C ALA A 142 3.30 6.91 -9.35
N ALA A 143 2.12 7.53 -9.21
CA ALA A 143 1.78 8.78 -9.88
C ALA A 143 2.81 9.88 -9.54
N ARG A 144 3.28 9.91 -8.30
CA ARG A 144 4.31 10.86 -7.90
C ARG A 144 5.66 10.58 -8.55
N LEU A 145 6.12 9.33 -8.58
CA LEU A 145 7.37 8.96 -9.27
C LEU A 145 7.29 9.31 -10.76
N GLN A 146 6.14 9.11 -11.40
CA GLN A 146 5.90 9.50 -12.79
C GLN A 146 6.00 11.02 -12.97
N SER A 147 5.35 11.79 -12.09
CA SER A 147 5.38 13.26 -12.14
C SER A 147 6.78 13.85 -11.93
N ASP A 148 7.64 13.14 -11.20
CA ASP A 148 9.04 13.53 -10.98
C ASP A 148 9.98 12.96 -12.07
N GLY A 149 9.46 12.34 -13.13
CA GLY A 149 10.23 11.80 -14.26
C GLY A 149 11.06 10.55 -13.93
N LEU A 150 10.78 9.86 -12.81
CA LEU A 150 11.55 8.72 -12.34
C LEU A 150 11.07 7.38 -12.92
N ILE A 151 9.83 7.32 -13.39
CA ILE A 151 9.23 6.16 -14.07
C ILE A 151 8.41 6.63 -15.29
N SER A 152 8.20 5.75 -16.25
CA SER A 152 7.39 6.06 -17.44
C SER A 152 5.88 6.02 -17.14
N ALA A 153 5.07 6.56 -18.06
CA ALA A 153 3.60 6.48 -17.96
C ALA A 153 3.09 5.03 -18.02
N GLY A 154 3.70 4.19 -18.87
CA GLY A 154 3.36 2.77 -18.96
C GLY A 154 3.69 2.01 -17.69
N GLU A 155 4.82 2.31 -17.05
CA GLU A 155 5.17 1.74 -15.74
C GLU A 155 4.18 2.17 -14.65
N CYS A 156 3.77 3.44 -14.64
CA CYS A 156 2.75 3.92 -13.72
C CYS A 156 1.41 3.19 -13.93
N ALA A 157 0.97 3.02 -15.18
CA ALA A 157 -0.26 2.30 -15.50
C ALA A 157 -0.19 0.83 -15.06
N LEU A 158 0.95 0.16 -15.26
CA LEU A 158 1.16 -1.20 -14.80
C LEU A 158 1.01 -1.30 -13.28
N HIS A 159 1.64 -0.40 -12.52
CA HIS A 159 1.47 -0.36 -11.06
C HIS A 159 0.00 -0.18 -10.67
N ILE A 160 -0.75 0.73 -11.31
CA ILE A 160 -2.17 0.94 -11.02
C ILE A 160 -3.00 -0.32 -11.27
N ILE A 161 -2.78 -1.01 -12.39
CA ILE A 161 -3.50 -2.24 -12.74
C ILE A 161 -3.12 -3.38 -11.77
N SER A 162 -1.83 -3.54 -11.47
CA SER A 162 -1.32 -4.50 -10.48
C SER A 162 -1.99 -4.33 -9.12
N GLN A 163 -2.30 -3.09 -8.71
CA GLN A 163 -2.97 -2.80 -7.45
C GLN A 163 -4.43 -3.25 -7.37
N MET A 164 -5.04 -3.68 -8.48
CA MET A 164 -6.40 -4.23 -8.53
C MET A 164 -6.42 -5.77 -8.45
N LEU A 165 -5.25 -6.41 -8.44
CA LEU A 165 -5.09 -7.86 -8.49
C LEU A 165 -4.51 -8.37 -7.15
N PHE A 166 -5.29 -9.18 -6.44
CA PHE A 166 -5.10 -9.54 -5.02
C PHE A 166 -3.72 -10.07 -4.60
N PHE A 167 -3.03 -10.86 -5.44
CA PHE A 167 -1.70 -11.37 -5.10
C PHE A 167 -0.59 -10.49 -5.64
N ILE A 168 -0.88 -9.79 -6.74
CA ILE A 168 0.09 -8.97 -7.46
C ILE A 168 0.29 -7.64 -6.73
N ASP A 169 -0.75 -7.12 -6.07
CA ASP A 169 -0.72 -5.82 -5.40
C ASP A 169 0.35 -5.73 -4.29
N VAL A 170 0.54 -6.78 -3.48
CA VAL A 170 1.53 -6.84 -2.41
C VAL A 170 2.93 -6.94 -2.99
N ALA A 171 3.14 -7.83 -3.96
CA ALA A 171 4.42 -7.98 -4.64
C ALA A 171 4.81 -6.67 -5.34
N ASP A 172 3.87 -6.04 -6.04
CA ASP A 172 4.02 -4.76 -6.70
C ASP A 172 4.38 -3.64 -5.72
N ALA A 173 3.71 -3.57 -4.57
CA ALA A 173 4.02 -2.58 -3.53
C ALA A 173 5.44 -2.74 -2.97
N ILE A 174 5.92 -3.99 -2.77
CA ILE A 174 7.29 -4.27 -2.33
C ILE A 174 8.29 -3.87 -3.43
N ILE A 175 8.03 -4.25 -4.68
CA ILE A 175 8.88 -3.92 -5.83
C ILE A 175 8.98 -2.40 -5.98
N LEU A 176 7.86 -1.70 -5.96
CA LEU A 176 7.80 -0.24 -6.09
C LEU A 176 8.49 0.44 -4.91
N PHE A 177 8.37 -0.10 -3.68
CA PHE A 177 9.09 0.40 -2.52
C PHE A 177 10.61 0.32 -2.71
N VAL A 178 11.12 -0.85 -3.10
CA VAL A 178 12.56 -1.08 -3.26
C VAL A 178 13.10 -0.27 -4.44
N ARG A 179 12.42 -0.34 -5.59
CA ARG A 179 12.82 0.36 -6.82
C ARG A 179 12.71 1.87 -6.66
N GLY A 180 11.60 2.37 -6.12
CA GLY A 180 11.40 3.79 -5.86
C GLY A 180 12.45 4.37 -4.91
N ARG A 181 12.84 3.63 -3.85
CA ARG A 181 13.94 4.04 -2.97
C ARG A 181 15.29 4.12 -3.70
N ARG A 182 15.56 3.19 -4.64
CA ARG A 182 16.79 3.22 -5.45
C ARG A 182 16.81 4.40 -6.42
N LEU A 183 15.70 4.65 -7.11
CA LEU A 183 15.55 5.78 -8.05
C LEU A 183 15.73 7.12 -7.35
N GLU A 184 15.09 7.30 -6.19
CA GLU A 184 15.24 8.51 -5.38
C GLU A 184 16.68 8.73 -4.91
N ARG A 185 17.41 7.67 -4.53
CA ARG A 185 18.83 7.77 -4.16
C ARG A 185 19.70 8.18 -5.35
N ARG A 186 19.48 7.58 -6.52
CA ARG A 186 20.22 7.91 -7.76
C ARG A 186 20.02 9.37 -8.17
N ALA A 187 18.79 9.87 -8.07
CA ALA A 187 18.47 11.27 -8.34
C ALA A 187 19.10 12.27 -7.34
N GLN A 188 19.56 11.79 -6.18
CA GLN A 188 20.22 12.60 -5.15
C GLN A 188 21.75 12.49 -5.17
N SER A 189 22.32 11.52 -5.91
CA SER A 189 23.77 11.38 -6.05
C SER A 189 24.31 12.47 -6.99
N PRO A 190 25.38 13.19 -6.63
CA PRO A 190 26.05 14.12 -7.56
C PRO A 190 26.51 13.34 -8.80
N ALA A 191 26.40 13.96 -9.98
CA ALA A 191 27.02 13.41 -11.18
C ALA A 191 28.51 13.15 -10.90
N PRO A 192 29.08 12.01 -11.33
CA PRO A 192 30.52 11.80 -11.23
C PRO A 192 31.24 12.98 -11.89
N PRO A 193 32.32 13.51 -11.29
CA PRO A 193 33.06 14.62 -11.88
C PRO A 193 33.42 14.25 -13.32
N ALA A 194 33.08 15.13 -14.26
CA ALA A 194 33.45 14.96 -15.64
C ALA A 194 34.95 14.67 -15.69
N LEU A 195 35.34 13.57 -16.32
CA LEU A 195 36.74 13.26 -16.59
C LEU A 195 37.31 14.44 -17.38
N THR A 196 38.01 15.35 -16.72
CA THR A 196 38.89 16.30 -17.39
C THR A 196 39.83 15.47 -18.28
N PRO A 197 39.84 15.68 -19.60
CA PRO A 197 40.75 14.95 -20.46
C PRO A 197 42.18 15.25 -20.00
N ALA A 198 42.85 14.22 -19.52
CA ALA A 198 44.23 14.29 -19.11
C ALA A 198 45.09 14.57 -20.37
N GLY A 199 45.85 15.66 -20.32
CA GLY A 199 47.03 15.86 -21.16
C GLY A 199 46.75 16.03 -22.65
N GLY A 200 46.39 17.25 -23.07
CA GLY A 200 46.84 17.70 -24.39
C GLY A 200 48.37 17.86 -24.37
N PRO A 201 49.11 17.43 -25.40
CA PRO A 201 50.56 17.57 -25.43
C PRO A 201 50.95 19.05 -25.34
N ALA A 202 51.92 19.35 -24.49
CA ALA A 202 52.51 20.68 -24.34
C ALA A 202 53.11 21.14 -25.68
N PRO A 203 52.97 22.42 -26.06
CA PRO A 203 53.61 22.95 -27.26
C PRO A 203 55.13 22.90 -27.07
N GLU A 204 55.78 22.23 -28.01
CA GLU A 204 57.23 22.11 -28.16
C GLU A 204 57.83 23.51 -28.36
N ASP A 205 58.75 23.90 -27.48
CA ASP A 205 59.48 25.17 -27.53
C ASP A 205 60.36 25.23 -28.79
N ALA A 206 59.77 25.72 -29.89
CA ALA A 206 60.51 26.15 -31.06
C ALA A 206 60.95 27.62 -30.89
N SER A 207 61.96 27.86 -30.07
CA SER A 207 62.73 29.11 -30.16
C SER A 207 64.15 28.99 -29.62
N ALA A 208 65.08 29.33 -30.53
CA ALA A 208 66.41 29.89 -30.31
C ALA A 208 67.61 28.92 -30.18
N SER A 209 68.34 28.87 -31.31
CA SER A 209 69.80 29.15 -31.42
C SER A 209 70.80 28.14 -30.88
#